data_AF-A0A6C0BSQ0-F1
#
_entry.id   AF-A0A6C0BSQ0-F1
#
_cell.length_a   1.000
_cell.length_b   1.000
_cell.length_c   1.000
_cell.angle_alpha   90.00
_cell.angle_beta   90.00
_cell.angle_gamma   90.00
#
_symmetry.space_group_name_H-M   'P 1'
#
loop_
_entity.id
_entity.type
_entity.pdbx_description
1 polymer ?
#
loop_
_entity_poly.entity_id
_entity_poly.type
_entity_poly.pdbx_seq_one_letter_code
_entity_poly.pdbx_strand_id
1 'polypeptide(L)'
;MRNKLERFILYIFTFFIDIFLIYILINKKINNYDYYYIAFALFIHLIFYISIFYNYRFALDICHWFLLILLILSIFIKNITLMYIPLGILVIIPTLWLLFDNRCILSTDEQNNNGYFSKILGIDLSKIIYILIIILILKIKKIIK
;
A
#
# COMPACT_ATOMS: atom_id res chain seq x y z
N MET A 1 4.65 -7.68 13.68
CA MET A 1 4.96 -6.47 14.46
C MET A 1 5.55 -6.83 15.81
N ARG A 2 6.84 -6.55 15.97
CA ARG A 2 7.63 -6.92 17.15
C ARG A 2 7.57 -5.89 18.27
N ASN A 3 7.45 -4.60 17.96
CA ASN A 3 7.52 -3.54 18.97
C ASN A 3 6.53 -2.38 18.73
N LYS A 4 6.46 -1.46 19.71
CA LYS A 4 5.58 -0.28 19.65
C LYS A 4 5.99 0.72 18.57
N LEU A 5 7.30 0.83 18.28
CA LEU A 5 7.83 1.74 17.27
C LEU A 5 7.35 1.39 15.86
N GLU A 6 7.39 0.10 15.50
CA GLU A 6 6.87 -0.41 14.22
C GLU A 6 5.39 -0.04 14.00
N ARG A 7 4.57 -0.24 15.04
CA ARG A 7 3.14 0.12 15.00
C ARG A 7 2.96 1.61 14.80
N PHE A 8 3.71 2.41 15.56
CA PHE A 8 3.67 3.87 15.48
C PHE A 8 4.04 4.38 14.09
N ILE A 9 5.08 3.81 13.49
CA ILE A 9 5.51 4.14 12.13
C ILE A 9 4.39 3.83 11.13
N LEU A 10 3.78 2.64 11.21
CA LEU A 10 2.66 2.28 10.34
C LEU A 10 1.46 3.21 10.51
N TYR A 11 1.11 3.57 11.75
CA TYR A 11 0.05 4.53 12.02
C TYR A 11 0.31 5.88 11.34
N ILE A 12 1.51 6.41 11.50
CA ILE A 12 1.90 7.70 10.93
C ILE A 12 1.85 7.66 9.40
N PHE A 13 2.42 6.63 8.78
CA PHE A 13 2.43 6.52 7.32
C PHE A 13 1.01 6.43 6.77
N THR A 14 0.15 5.57 7.34
CA THR A 14 -1.25 5.47 6.91
C THR A 14 -1.99 6.79 7.13
N PHE A 15 -1.72 7.50 8.23
CA PHE A 15 -2.37 8.78 8.54
C PHE A 15 -2.02 9.87 7.52
N PHE A 16 -0.76 9.98 7.12
CA PHE A 16 -0.36 10.90 6.06
C PHE A 16 -0.98 10.53 4.70
N ILE A 17 -1.09 9.24 4.40
CA ILE A 17 -1.76 8.77 3.18
C ILE A 17 -3.25 9.17 3.22
N ASP A 18 -3.93 8.99 4.35
CA ASP A 18 -5.35 9.35 4.51
C ASP A 18 -5.60 10.84 4.32
N ILE A 19 -4.76 11.70 4.93
CA ILE A 19 -4.84 13.15 4.71
C ILE A 19 -4.73 13.47 3.22
N PHE A 20 -3.80 12.83 2.50
CA PHE A 20 -3.60 13.12 1.09
C PHE A 20 -4.73 12.56 0.20
N LEU A 21 -5.28 11.40 0.53
CA LEU A 21 -6.48 10.85 -0.12
C LEU A 21 -7.70 11.76 0.07
N ILE A 22 -7.95 12.23 1.29
CA ILE A 22 -9.04 13.16 1.61
C ILE A 22 -8.81 14.51 0.90
N TYR A 23 -7.58 15.01 0.87
CA TYR A 23 -7.24 16.22 0.11
C TYR A 23 -7.62 16.08 -1.37
N ILE A 24 -7.31 14.94 -2.00
CA ILE A 24 -7.66 14.69 -3.40
C ILE A 24 -9.18 14.66 -3.60
N LEU A 25 -9.93 14.00 -2.71
CA LEU A 25 -11.40 13.95 -2.78
C LEU A 25 -12.03 15.34 -2.76
N ILE A 26 -11.50 16.26 -1.94
CA ILE A 26 -12.06 17.60 -1.75
C ILE A 26 -11.60 18.58 -2.85
N ASN A 27 -10.35 18.48 -3.30
CA ASN A 27 -9.70 19.54 -4.09
C ASN A 27 -9.43 19.18 -5.56
N LYS A 28 -9.58 17.92 -5.97
CA LYS A 28 -9.27 17.50 -7.34
C LYS A 28 -10.51 16.99 -8.06
N LYS A 29 -10.56 17.23 -9.38
CA LYS A 29 -11.53 16.55 -10.24
C LYS A 29 -11.13 15.08 -10.35
N ILE A 30 -12.02 14.20 -9.92
CA ILE A 30 -11.85 12.75 -9.94
C ILE A 30 -13.00 12.12 -10.72
N ASN A 31 -12.73 11.00 -11.36
CA ASN A 31 -13.76 10.19 -12.00
C ASN A 31 -14.30 9.14 -11.00
N ASN A 32 -15.35 8.42 -11.40
CA ASN A 32 -15.99 7.40 -10.55
C ASN A 32 -15.02 6.30 -10.11
N TYR A 33 -14.13 5.83 -11.00
CA TYR A 33 -13.15 4.80 -10.66
C TYR A 33 -12.18 5.29 -9.58
N ASP A 34 -11.60 6.49 -9.76
CA ASP A 34 -10.68 7.10 -8.81
C ASP A 34 -11.37 7.35 -7.45
N TYR A 35 -12.65 7.75 -7.47
CA TYR A 35 -13.47 7.90 -6.25
C TYR A 35 -13.62 6.58 -5.50
N TYR A 36 -14.07 5.51 -6.18
CA TYR A 36 -14.22 4.19 -5.55
C TYR A 36 -12.90 3.62 -5.06
N TYR A 37 -11.81 3.86 -5.80
CA TYR A 37 -10.46 3.49 -5.37
C TYR A 37 -10.11 4.16 -4.04
N ILE A 38 -10.30 5.48 -3.93
CA ILE A 38 -10.00 6.22 -2.70
C ILE A 38 -10.90 5.77 -1.54
N ALA A 39 -12.21 5.67 -1.77
CA ALA A 39 -13.17 5.25 -0.75
C ALA A 39 -12.83 3.86 -0.20
N PHE A 40 -12.48 2.93 -1.09
CA PHE A 40 -12.05 1.59 -0.70
C PHE A 40 -10.73 1.61 0.08
N ALA A 41 -9.74 2.40 -0.34
CA ALA A 41 -8.48 2.55 0.38
C ALA A 41 -8.70 3.07 1.82
N LEU A 42 -9.50 4.14 1.98
CA LEU A 42 -9.86 4.69 3.29
C LEU A 42 -10.59 3.67 4.18
N PHE A 43 -11.49 2.88 3.60
CA PHE A 43 -12.16 1.80 4.33
C PHE A 43 -11.18 0.73 4.83
N ILE A 44 -10.25 0.29 3.99
CA ILE A 44 -9.20 -0.66 4.40
C ILE A 44 -8.28 -0.06 5.46
N HIS A 45 -7.96 1.24 5.38
CA HIS A 45 -7.15 1.92 6.39
C HIS A 45 -7.87 2.04 7.74
N LEU A 46 -9.18 2.26 7.74
CA LEU A 46 -9.97 2.20 8.97
C LEU A 46 -9.89 0.81 9.64
N ILE A 47 -10.08 -0.26 8.87
CA ILE A 47 -9.91 -1.63 9.37
C ILE A 47 -8.48 -1.85 9.87
N PHE A 48 -7.49 -1.33 9.14
CA PHE A 48 -6.08 -1.44 9.50
C PHE A 48 -5.78 -0.78 10.85
N TYR A 49 -6.29 0.42 11.10
CA TYR A 49 -6.14 1.09 12.39
C TYR A 49 -6.72 0.30 13.55
N ILE A 50 -7.96 -0.18 13.39
CA ILE A 50 -8.61 -1.04 14.39
C ILE A 50 -7.75 -2.29 14.63
N SER A 51 -7.24 -2.89 13.57
CA SER A 51 -6.45 -4.12 13.63
C SER A 51 -5.10 -3.92 14.31
N ILE A 52 -4.42 -2.78 14.10
CA ILE A 52 -3.19 -2.45 14.83
C ILE A 52 -3.50 -2.21 16.31
N PHE A 53 -4.59 -1.49 16.62
CA PHE A 53 -4.96 -1.12 17.98
C PHE A 53 -5.25 -2.35 18.84
N TYR A 54 -6.10 -3.26 18.34
CA TYR A 54 -6.45 -4.51 19.02
C TYR A 54 -5.44 -5.65 18.80
N ASN A 55 -4.38 -5.42 18.02
CA ASN A 55 -3.42 -6.45 17.62
C ASN A 55 -4.08 -7.66 16.93
N TYR A 56 -5.14 -7.41 16.15
CA TYR A 56 -5.93 -8.48 15.55
C TYR A 56 -5.26 -9.00 14.26
N ARG A 57 -4.45 -10.06 14.42
CA ARG A 57 -3.59 -10.61 13.36
C ARG A 57 -4.33 -10.92 12.06
N PHE A 58 -5.46 -11.60 12.15
CA PHE A 58 -6.22 -12.03 10.98
C PHE A 58 -6.65 -10.85 10.10
N ALA A 59 -7.15 -9.77 10.70
CA ALA A 59 -7.51 -8.58 9.95
C ALA A 59 -6.29 -7.83 9.39
N LEU A 60 -5.14 -7.85 10.07
CA LEU A 60 -3.89 -7.30 9.51
C LEU A 60 -3.45 -8.07 8.27
N ASP A 61 -3.55 -9.40 8.27
CA ASP A 61 -3.25 -10.22 7.10
C ASP A 61 -4.18 -9.88 5.93
N ILE A 62 -5.47 -9.70 6.21
CA ILE A 62 -6.46 -9.25 5.20
C ILE A 62 -6.10 -7.87 4.64
N CYS A 63 -5.82 -6.88 5.51
CA CYS A 63 -5.40 -5.55 5.07
C CYS A 63 -4.13 -5.60 4.21
N HIS A 64 -3.19 -6.48 4.56
CA HIS A 64 -1.95 -6.65 3.79
C HIS A 64 -2.21 -7.22 2.39
N TRP A 65 -3.16 -8.15 2.23
CA TRP A 65 -3.61 -8.61 0.92
C TRP A 65 -4.31 -7.50 0.12
N PHE A 66 -5.19 -6.73 0.76
CA PHE A 66 -5.87 -5.62 0.11
C PHE A 66 -4.93 -4.50 -0.33
N LEU A 67 -3.83 -4.27 0.39
CA LEU A 67 -2.77 -3.36 -0.05
C LEU A 67 -2.21 -3.78 -1.42
N LEU A 68 -1.89 -5.06 -1.60
CA LEU A 68 -1.41 -5.56 -2.89
C LEU A 68 -2.47 -5.41 -4.00
N ILE A 69 -3.73 -5.72 -3.68
CA ILE A 69 -4.84 -5.55 -4.62
C ILE A 69 -5.01 -4.08 -5.03
N LEU A 70 -4.95 -3.14 -4.07
CA LEU A 70 -4.99 -1.70 -4.34
C LEU A 70 -3.82 -1.28 -5.23
N LEU A 71 -2.60 -1.76 -4.96
CA LEU A 71 -1.44 -1.46 -5.79
C LEU A 71 -1.61 -1.97 -7.24
N ILE A 72 -2.20 -3.14 -7.45
CA ILE A 72 -2.51 -3.64 -8.80
C ILE A 72 -3.60 -2.79 -9.45
N LEU A 73 -4.69 -2.50 -8.73
CA LEU A 73 -5.79 -1.67 -9.23
C LEU A 73 -5.35 -0.23 -9.54
N SER A 74 -4.23 0.23 -8.98
CA SER A 74 -3.69 1.56 -9.25
C SER A 74 -3.37 1.81 -10.74
N ILE A 75 -3.12 0.75 -11.51
CA ILE A 75 -2.83 0.87 -12.96
C ILE A 75 -4.00 1.47 -13.75
N PHE A 76 -5.22 1.47 -13.21
CA PHE A 76 -6.41 2.01 -13.88
C PHE A 76 -6.73 3.45 -13.47
N ILE A 77 -6.07 4.00 -12.44
CA ILE A 77 -6.28 5.38 -11.95
C ILE A 77 -6.08 6.37 -13.10
N LYS A 78 -6.88 7.43 -13.23
CA LYS A 78 -6.65 8.46 -14.26
C LYS A 78 -6.10 9.76 -13.71
N ASN A 79 -6.42 10.09 -12.46
CA ASN A 79 -5.91 11.28 -11.80
C ASN A 79 -4.41 11.16 -11.49
N ILE A 80 -3.59 12.05 -12.08
CA ILE A 80 -2.13 12.04 -11.91
C ILE A 80 -1.70 12.30 -10.47
N THR A 81 -2.41 13.18 -9.74
CA THR A 81 -2.11 13.47 -8.33
C THR A 81 -2.33 12.22 -7.47
N LEU A 82 -3.38 11.44 -7.76
CA LEU A 82 -3.66 10.19 -7.07
C LEU A 82 -2.61 9.11 -7.35
N MET A 83 -2.04 9.06 -8.56
CA MET A 83 -1.00 8.07 -8.91
C MET A 83 0.28 8.19 -8.08
N TYR A 84 0.60 9.37 -7.55
CA TYR A 84 1.79 9.53 -6.70
C TYR A 84 1.68 8.77 -5.38
N ILE A 85 0.47 8.49 -4.88
CA ILE A 85 0.28 7.70 -3.64
C ILE A 85 0.73 6.25 -3.81
N PRO A 86 0.13 5.43 -4.70
CA PRO A 86 0.55 4.05 -4.88
C PRO A 86 2.01 3.96 -5.36
N LEU A 87 2.48 4.94 -6.16
CA LEU A 87 3.90 5.00 -6.52
C LEU A 87 4.80 5.21 -5.29
N GLY A 88 4.44 6.14 -4.40
CA GLY A 88 5.16 6.36 -3.15
C GLY A 88 5.15 5.12 -2.25
N ILE A 89 4.00 4.44 -2.14
CA ILE A 89 3.88 3.19 -1.38
C ILE A 89 4.80 2.10 -1.96
N LEU A 90 4.82 1.93 -3.28
CA LEU A 90 5.69 0.94 -3.96
C LEU A 90 7.18 1.19 -3.70
N VAL A 91 7.59 2.43 -3.42
CA VAL A 91 8.96 2.76 -3.04
C VAL A 91 9.18 2.58 -1.53
N ILE A 92 8.25 3.06 -0.70
CA ILE A 92 8.36 3.03 0.76
C ILE A 92 8.39 1.58 1.29
N ILE A 93 7.61 0.66 0.73
CA ILE A 93 7.55 -0.72 1.23
C ILE A 93 8.94 -1.41 1.18
N PRO A 94 9.63 -1.47 0.03
CA PRO A 94 11.01 -1.99 -0.02
C PRO A 94 11.98 -1.23 0.88
N THR A 95 11.87 0.09 0.97
CA THR A 95 12.72 0.88 1.88
C THR A 95 12.52 0.47 3.33
N LEU A 96 11.28 0.30 3.77
CA LEU A 96 10.98 -0.20 5.12
C LEU A 96 11.51 -1.62 5.32
N TRP A 97 11.47 -2.49 4.31
CA TRP A 97 12.07 -3.82 4.45
C TRP A 97 13.57 -3.74 4.70
N LEU A 98 14.28 -2.93 3.91
CA LEU A 98 15.73 -2.73 4.08
C LEU A 98 16.07 -2.15 5.47
N LEU A 99 15.26 -1.23 5.98
CA LEU A 99 15.47 -0.59 7.29
C LEU A 99 15.19 -1.51 8.49
N PHE A 100 14.35 -2.53 8.31
CA PHE A 100 13.90 -3.41 9.40
C PHE A 100 14.44 -4.84 9.25
N ASP A 101 15.70 -5.03 8.84
CA ASP A 101 16.36 -6.34 8.70
C ASP A 101 15.82 -7.21 7.55
N ASN A 102 15.54 -6.61 6.38
CA ASN A 102 15.04 -7.27 5.17
C ASN A 102 13.72 -8.03 5.38
N ARG A 103 12.85 -7.54 6.27
CA ARG A 103 11.54 -8.16 6.55
C ARG A 103 10.38 -7.18 6.42
N CYS A 104 9.20 -7.74 6.18
CA CYS A 104 7.97 -6.96 6.26
C CYS A 104 7.55 -6.75 7.72
N ILE A 105 7.37 -5.49 8.13
CA ILE A 105 6.92 -5.07 9.47
C ILE A 105 5.54 -5.67 9.80
N LEU A 106 4.68 -5.80 8.78
CA LEU A 106 3.35 -6.37 8.91
C LEU A 106 3.35 -7.88 9.02
N SER A 107 4.41 -8.57 8.62
CA SER A 107 4.49 -10.03 8.71
C SER A 107 4.94 -10.52 10.08
N THR A 108 4.60 -11.77 10.42
CA THR A 108 5.26 -12.51 11.51
C THR A 108 6.64 -13.00 11.06
N ASP A 109 7.46 -13.42 12.01
CA ASP A 109 8.79 -13.95 11.71
C ASP A 109 8.70 -15.22 10.83
N GLU A 110 7.74 -16.09 11.13
CA GLU A 110 7.44 -17.27 10.31
C GLU A 110 7.04 -16.89 8.87
N GLN A 111 6.16 -15.89 8.70
CA GLN A 111 5.73 -15.43 7.37
C GLN A 111 6.87 -14.83 6.56
N ASN A 112 7.79 -14.11 7.20
CA ASN A 112 8.99 -13.57 6.56
C ASN A 112 9.96 -14.68 6.14
N ASN A 113 10.20 -15.67 7.00
CA ASN A 113 11.11 -16.78 6.71
C ASN A 113 10.59 -17.72 5.62
N ASN A 114 9.27 -17.88 5.54
CA ASN A 114 8.64 -18.81 4.58
C ASN A 114 8.31 -18.19 3.22
N GLY A 115 8.58 -16.90 3.01
CA GLY A 115 8.24 -16.21 1.77
C GLY A 115 6.75 -16.32 1.43
N TYR A 116 5.88 -16.08 2.41
CA TYR A 116 4.44 -16.42 2.34
C TYR A 116 3.75 -15.95 1.04
N PHE A 117 4.01 -14.71 0.61
CA PHE A 117 3.43 -14.16 -0.61
C PHE A 117 4.01 -14.75 -1.90
N SER A 118 5.33 -14.93 -1.99
CA SER A 118 5.96 -15.51 -3.18
C SER A 118 5.57 -16.97 -3.36
N LYS A 119 5.38 -17.69 -2.25
CA LYS A 119 4.93 -19.08 -2.25
C LYS A 119 3.48 -19.24 -2.72
N ILE A 120 2.59 -18.34 -2.32
CA ILE A 120 1.17 -18.39 -2.72
C ILE A 120 0.97 -17.94 -4.17
N LEU A 121 1.63 -16.85 -4.57
CA LEU A 121 1.45 -16.30 -5.92
C LEU A 121 2.30 -17.02 -6.98
N GLY A 122 3.27 -17.85 -6.57
CA GLY A 122 4.24 -18.47 -7.47
C GLY A 122 5.15 -17.47 -8.20
N ILE A 123 5.15 -16.21 -7.76
CA ILE A 123 5.84 -15.08 -8.40
C ILE A 123 6.57 -14.30 -7.31
N ASP A 124 7.81 -13.89 -7.62
CA ASP A 124 8.59 -13.00 -6.76
C ASP A 124 7.89 -11.63 -6.66
N LEU A 125 7.47 -11.28 -5.43
CA LEU A 125 6.79 -10.04 -5.12
C LEU A 125 7.61 -8.81 -5.52
N SER A 126 8.94 -8.91 -5.47
CA SER A 126 9.85 -7.84 -5.88
C SER A 126 9.71 -7.52 -7.38
N LYS A 127 9.51 -8.55 -8.21
CA LYS A 127 9.27 -8.38 -9.65
C LYS A 127 7.94 -7.70 -9.92
N ILE A 128 6.88 -8.09 -9.19
CA ILE A 128 5.56 -7.45 -9.30
C ILE A 128 5.66 -5.97 -8.95
N ILE A 129 6.30 -5.64 -7.82
CA ILE A 129 6.51 -4.25 -7.39
C ILE A 129 7.25 -3.46 -8.48
N TYR A 130 8.34 -4.00 -9.02
CA TYR A 130 9.11 -3.33 -10.08
C TYR A 130 8.30 -3.10 -11.35
N ILE A 131 7.52 -4.09 -11.79
CA ILE A 131 6.63 -3.96 -12.96
C ILE A 131 5.59 -2.86 -12.72
N LEU A 132 4.95 -2.83 -11.54
CA LEU A 132 3.97 -1.80 -11.19
C LEU A 132 4.59 -0.40 -11.19
N ILE A 133 5.80 -0.24 -10.66
CA ILE A 133 6.53 1.04 -10.70
C ILE A 133 6.73 1.50 -12.15
N ILE A 134 7.22 0.63 -13.02
CA ILE A 134 7.44 0.96 -14.45
C ILE A 134 6.12 1.38 -15.11
N ILE A 135 5.05 0.60 -14.92
CA ILE A 135 3.73 0.89 -15.51
C ILE A 135 3.23 2.26 -15.07
N LEU A 136 3.30 2.57 -13.77
CA LEU A 136 2.84 3.86 -13.24
C LEU A 136 3.69 5.02 -13.76
N ILE A 137 5.03 4.88 -13.82
CA ILE A 137 5.91 5.92 -14.36
C ILE A 137 5.61 6.21 -15.83
N LEU A 138 5.48 5.15 -16.65
CA LEU A 138 5.14 5.30 -18.07
C LEU A 138 3.78 5.98 -18.25
N LYS A 139 2.82 5.65 -17.40
CA LYS A 139 1.49 6.25 -17.43
C LYS A 139 1.52 7.72 -17.06
N ILE A 140 2.24 8.10 -16.00
CA ILE A 140 2.44 9.50 -15.60
C ILE A 140 3.09 10.28 -16.76
N LYS A 141 4.16 9.75 -17.36
CA LYS A 141 4.84 10.39 -18.50
C LYS A 141 3.91 10.62 -19.70
N LYS A 142 3.00 9.67 -19.97
CA LYS A 142 2.00 9.79 -21.05
C LYS A 142 0.96 10.89 -20.79
N ILE A 143 0.64 11.19 -19.52
CA ILE A 143 -0.34 12.20 -19.15
C ILE A 143 0.26 13.62 -19.15
N ILE A 144 1.55 13.74 -18.81
CA ILE A 144 2.25 15.05 -18.76
C ILE A 144 2.63 15.56 -20.16
N LYS A 145 2.87 14.65 -21.11
CA LYS A 145 3.21 14.99 -22.51
C LYS A 145 1.97 15.39 -23.30
#